data_AF-A0A1G9KEJ0-F1
#
_entry.id   AF-A0A1G9KEJ0-F1
#
_cell.length_a   1.000
_cell.length_b   1.000
_cell.length_c   1.000
_cell.angle_alpha   90.00
_cell.angle_beta   90.00
_cell.angle_gamma   90.00
#
_symmetry.space_group_name_H-M   'P 1'
#
loop_
_entity.id
_entity.type
_entity.pdbx_description
1 polymer ?
#
loop_
_entity_poly.entity_id
_entity_poly.type
_entity_poly.pdbx_seq_one_letter_code
_entity_poly.pdbx_strand_id
1 'polypeptide(L)'
;MAIIPNKRLFGYRECEDLGDLARLKLVMEILPDEKLMRHLERKRKHGRNDNPIRGMWNSILAGIVFEHESIESLRRELQRNGQLR
;
A
#
# COMPACT_ATOMS: atom_id res chain seq x y z
N MET A 1 -13.72 -22.11 -37.77
CA MET A 1 -12.58 -21.59 -36.99
C MET A 1 -13.15 -20.85 -35.79
N ALA A 2 -13.03 -21.38 -34.57
CA ALA A 2 -13.58 -20.72 -33.39
C ALA A 2 -12.53 -19.71 -32.87
N ILE A 3 -12.85 -18.42 -32.96
CA ILE A 3 -12.04 -17.35 -32.38
C ILE A 3 -12.42 -17.29 -30.90
N ILE A 4 -11.55 -17.79 -30.02
CA ILE A 4 -11.70 -17.60 -28.58
C ILE A 4 -11.26 -16.17 -28.30
N PRO A 5 -12.14 -15.26 -27.85
CA PRO A 5 -11.72 -13.92 -27.49
C PRO A 5 -10.81 -14.04 -26.27
N ASN A 6 -9.53 -13.72 -26.47
CA ASN A 6 -8.57 -13.63 -25.37
C ASN A 6 -8.96 -12.41 -24.53
N LYS A 7 -9.83 -12.62 -23.53
CA LYS A 7 -10.07 -11.62 -22.48
C LYS A 7 -8.71 -11.38 -21.84
N ARG A 8 -8.15 -10.18 -22.02
CA ARG A 8 -6.89 -9.77 -21.40
C ARG A 8 -7.03 -10.00 -19.91
N LEU A 9 -6.43 -11.08 -19.42
CA LEU A 9 -6.63 -11.54 -18.05
C LEU A 9 -6.01 -10.55 -17.06
N PHE A 10 -4.96 -9.83 -17.47
CA PHE A 10 -4.37 -8.71 -16.73
C PHE A 10 -3.72 -7.75 -17.73
N GLY A 11 -4.33 -6.59 -17.96
CA GLY A 11 -3.70 -5.52 -18.73
C GLY A 11 -2.76 -4.74 -17.82
N TYR A 12 -1.46 -5.02 -17.86
CA TYR A 12 -0.46 -4.26 -17.09
C TYR A 12 -0.60 -2.73 -17.28
N ARG A 13 -1.03 -2.30 -18.49
CA ARG A 13 -1.37 -0.90 -18.81
C ARG A 13 -2.45 -0.27 -17.94
N GLU A 14 -3.46 -1.03 -17.52
CA GLU A 14 -4.54 -0.51 -16.67
C GLU A 14 -4.02 -0.11 -15.28
N CYS A 15 -2.89 -0.69 -14.85
CA CYS A 15 -2.20 -0.34 -13.61
C CYS A 15 -1.16 0.78 -13.80
N GLU A 16 -0.53 0.88 -14.98
CA GLU A 16 0.40 1.96 -15.33
C GLU A 16 -0.31 3.33 -15.49
N ASP A 17 -1.55 3.33 -15.98
CA ASP A 17 -2.34 4.56 -16.13
C ASP A 17 -2.90 5.08 -14.79
N LEU A 18 -2.87 4.24 -13.73
CA LEU A 18 -3.26 4.65 -12.38
C LEU A 18 -2.12 5.44 -11.74
N GLY A 19 -2.41 6.69 -11.35
CA GLY A 19 -1.48 7.48 -10.54
C GLY A 19 -1.15 6.76 -9.22
N ASP A 20 0.02 7.04 -8.66
CA ASP A 20 0.56 6.35 -7.48
C ASP A 20 -0.40 6.27 -6.29
N LEU A 21 -1.13 7.34 -5.98
CA LEU A 21 -2.14 7.35 -4.91
C LEU A 21 -3.27 6.35 -5.18
N ALA A 22 -3.71 6.23 -6.43
CA ALA A 22 -4.76 5.29 -6.81
C ALA A 22 -4.25 3.85 -6.75
N ARG A 23 -2.98 3.61 -7.13
CA ARG A 23 -2.32 2.31 -6.94
C ARG A 23 -2.22 1.93 -5.47
N LEU A 24 -1.82 2.86 -4.60
CA LEU A 24 -1.74 2.61 -3.15
C LEU A 24 -3.12 2.29 -2.57
N LYS A 25 -4.14 3.06 -2.95
CA LYS A 25 -5.52 2.81 -2.51
C LYS A 25 -6.00 1.41 -2.93
N LEU A 26 -5.75 1.02 -4.18
CA LEU A 26 -6.09 -0.31 -4.67
C LEU A 26 -5.41 -1.40 -3.84
N VAL A 27 -4.10 -1.27 -3.57
CA VAL A 27 -3.36 -2.21 -2.73
C VAL A 27 -3.99 -2.33 -1.34
N MET A 28 -4.32 -1.21 -0.70
CA MET A 28 -4.94 -1.20 0.63
C MET A 28 -6.34 -1.85 0.64
N GLU A 29 -7.09 -1.75 -0.47
CA GLU A 29 -8.43 -2.35 -0.58
C GLU A 29 -8.39 -3.86 -0.81
N ILE A 30 -7.42 -4.35 -1.58
CA ILE A 30 -7.36 -5.76 -1.99
C ILE A 30 -6.50 -6.63 -1.07
N LEU A 31 -5.54 -6.04 -0.35
CA LEU A 31 -4.57 -6.80 0.44
C LEU A 31 -5.25 -7.41 1.69
N PRO A 32 -5.22 -8.74 1.88
CA PRO A 32 -5.89 -9.39 3.00
C PRO A 32 -5.03 -9.36 4.28
N ASP A 33 -4.57 -8.18 4.67
CA ASP A 33 -3.65 -7.98 5.80
C ASP A 33 -4.33 -7.93 7.18
N GLU A 34 -5.66 -7.92 7.24
CA GLU A 34 -6.43 -7.74 8.48
C GLU A 34 -6.05 -8.73 9.58
N LYS A 35 -5.82 -10.00 9.22
CA LYS A 35 -5.38 -11.03 10.18
C LYS A 35 -4.01 -10.70 10.78
N LEU A 36 -3.09 -10.19 9.96
CA LEU A 36 -1.76 -9.75 10.38
C LEU A 36 -1.87 -8.52 11.28
N MET A 37 -2.65 -7.51 10.88
CA MET A 37 -2.85 -6.28 11.66
C MET A 37 -3.37 -6.60 13.06
N ARG A 38 -4.43 -7.40 13.17
CA ARG A 38 -4.97 -7.84 14.48
C ARG A 38 -3.98 -8.62 15.31
N HIS A 39 -3.11 -9.41 14.69
CA HIS A 39 -2.07 -10.14 15.42
C HIS A 39 -1.04 -9.17 16.01
N LEU A 40 -0.55 -8.23 15.21
CA LEU A 40 0.43 -7.23 15.63
C LEU A 40 -0.15 -6.29 16.71
N GLU A 41 -1.41 -5.86 16.55
CA GLU A 41 -2.12 -4.99 17.50
C GLU A 41 -2.26 -5.66 18.87
N ARG A 42 -2.65 -6.94 18.91
CA ARG A 42 -2.69 -7.72 20.16
C ARG A 42 -1.31 -7.87 20.78
N LYS A 43 -0.27 -8.06 19.97
CA LYS A 43 1.10 -8.24 20.45
C LYS A 43 1.70 -6.96 21.04
N ARG A 44 1.27 -5.77 20.58
CA ARG A 44 1.75 -4.47 21.06
C ARG A 44 1.44 -4.21 22.54
N LYS A 45 0.35 -4.76 23.07
CA LYS A 45 -0.09 -4.58 24.46
C LYS A 45 -0.20 -3.08 24.83
N HIS A 46 0.34 -2.66 25.97
CA HIS A 46 0.20 -1.31 26.52
C HIS A 46 1.52 -0.53 26.41
N GLY A 47 1.44 0.72 25.95
CA GLY A 47 2.60 1.59 25.74
C GLY A 47 2.27 2.79 24.84
N ARG A 48 3.28 3.61 24.56
CA ARG A 48 3.15 4.79 23.70
C ARG A 48 2.65 4.42 22.30
N ASN A 49 1.64 5.14 21.80
CA ASN A 49 0.95 4.83 20.55
C ASN A 49 0.97 5.94 19.50
N ASP A 50 2.02 6.76 19.50
CA ASP A 50 2.17 7.87 18.54
C ASP A 50 2.24 7.41 17.08
N ASN A 51 2.67 6.17 16.86
CA ASN A 51 2.71 5.53 15.55
C ASN A 51 1.88 4.24 15.60
N PRO A 52 0.57 4.30 15.26
CA PRO A 52 -0.30 3.12 15.20
C PRO A 52 0.22 2.08 14.21
N ILE A 53 -0.04 0.79 14.46
CA ILE A 53 0.50 -0.31 13.64
C ILE A 53 0.02 -0.20 12.20
N ARG A 54 -1.27 0.08 11.99
CA ARG A 54 -1.82 0.25 10.63
C ARG A 54 -1.23 1.45 9.90
N GLY A 55 -0.99 2.56 10.60
CA GLY A 55 -0.31 3.72 10.00
C GLY A 55 1.11 3.38 9.54
N MET A 56 1.86 2.64 10.38
CA MET A 56 3.20 2.16 10.03
C MET A 56 3.17 1.16 8.87
N TRP A 57 2.21 0.24 8.87
CA TRP A 57 2.03 -0.73 7.79
C TRP A 57 1.68 -0.05 6.46
N ASN A 58 0.73 0.87 6.46
CA ASN A 58 0.37 1.66 5.28
C ASN A 58 1.56 2.48 4.76
N SER A 59 2.40 3.01 5.65
CA SER A 59 3.63 3.71 5.27
C SER A 59 4.61 2.79 4.54
N ILE A 60 4.76 1.54 4.99
CA ILE A 60 5.60 0.53 4.30
C ILE A 60 5.03 0.22 2.92
N LEU A 61 3.71 0.01 2.81
CA LEU A 61 3.05 -0.21 1.52
C LEU A 61 3.26 0.97 0.57
N ALA A 62 3.13 2.20 1.05
CA ALA A 62 3.42 3.41 0.28
C ALA A 62 4.88 3.44 -0.21
N GLY A 63 5.83 3.06 0.65
CA GLY A 63 7.25 2.93 0.26
C GLY A 63 7.48 1.98 -0.91
N ILE A 64 6.76 0.84 -0.94
CA ILE A 64 6.84 -0.14 -2.01
C ILE A 64 6.15 0.37 -3.28
N VAL A 65 4.93 0.92 -3.16
CA VAL A 65 4.13 1.37 -4.31
C VAL A 65 4.79 2.56 -5.01
N PHE A 66 5.37 3.50 -4.25
CA PHE A 66 6.06 4.69 -4.77
C PHE A 66 7.54 4.43 -5.03
N GLU A 67 8.00 3.19 -4.90
CA GLU A 67 9.35 2.75 -5.25
C GLU A 67 10.46 3.56 -4.55
N HIS A 68 10.24 3.90 -3.28
CA HIS A 68 11.25 4.63 -2.50
C HIS A 68 12.48 3.73 -2.24
N GLU A 69 13.65 4.23 -2.64
CA GLU A 69 14.95 3.56 -2.46
C GLU A 69 15.35 3.32 -0.99
N SER A 70 14.76 4.07 -0.05
CA SER A 70 15.12 4.05 1.38
C SER A 70 14.00 4.55 2.27
N ILE A 71 14.07 4.20 3.56
CA ILE A 71 13.12 4.69 4.58
C ILE A 71 13.24 6.20 4.77
N GLU A 72 14.43 6.76 4.63
CA GLU A 72 14.69 8.20 4.69
C GLU A 72 14.00 8.93 3.54
N SER A 73 14.05 8.36 2.33
CA SER A 73 13.33 8.86 1.15
C SER A 73 11.82 8.89 1.40
N LEU A 74 11.26 7.77 1.85
CA LEU A 74 9.85 7.66 2.23
C LEU A 74 9.45 8.67 3.32
N ARG A 75 10.25 8.81 4.38
CA ARG A 75 9.94 9.75 5.48
C ARG A 75 9.90 11.20 5.01
N ARG A 76 10.79 11.60 4.09
CA ARG A 76 10.75 12.95 3.48
C ARG A 76 9.48 13.13 2.64
N GLU A 77 9.06 12.10 1.91
CA GLU A 77 7.84 12.17 1.10
C GLU A 77 6.60 12.28 1.98
N LEU A 78 6.46 11.42 2.99
CA LEU A 78 5.38 11.50 3.97
C LEU A 78 5.38 12.82 4.75
N GLN A 79 6.52 13.51 4.86
CA GLN A 79 6.59 14.85 5.46
C GLN A 79 6.08 15.95 4.53
N ARG A 80 6.33 15.84 3.23
CA ARG A 80 5.94 16.86 2.25
C ARG A 80 4.49 16.71 1.79
N ASN A 81 4.02 15.47 1.68
CA ASN A 81 2.73 15.18 1.11
C ASN A 81 1.69 14.89 2.20
N GLY A 82 0.91 15.92 2.54
CA GLY A 82 -0.17 15.82 3.53
C GLY A 82 -1.31 14.89 3.11
N GLN A 83 -1.43 14.53 1.83
CA GLN A 83 -2.44 13.56 1.37
C GLN A 83 -2.10 12.12 1.74
N LEU A 84 -0.84 11.87 2.14
CA LEU A 84 -0.35 10.57 2.61
C LEU A 84 -0.39 10.43 4.14
N ARG A 85 -0.83 11.46 4.87
CA ARG A 85 -0.90 11.51 6.33
C ARG A 85 -2.32 11.35 6.85
#